data_AF-M2VTD0-F1
#
_entry.id   AF-M2VTD0-F1
#
_cell.length_a   1.000
_cell.length_b   1.000
_cell.length_c   1.000
_cell.angle_alpha   90.00
_cell.angle_beta   90.00
_cell.angle_gamma   90.00
#
_symmetry.space_group_name_H-M   'P 1'
#
loop_
_entity.id
_entity.type
_entity.pdbx_description
1 polymer ?
#
loop_
_entity_poly.entity_id
_entity_poly.type
_entity_poly.pdbx_seq_one_letter_code
_entity_poly.pdbx_strand_id
1 'polypeptide(L)'
;MSHHYAQLFMIFLLLLFAITLVQSFEEQEKEIEFKKKIETLDKQLENMKRQMDSSRKGEEREIRKLRREIDQKKEKFKSLSGNFKAKETEVDQLRAKLDEVQRELLILEAKSNNPQLKNVLASVLKSFEKYLDPQIALAFEATHEKMQSLLDAANDHSTVKVMRSENMDGFNWLGTLITCGVIFVPLICCFFGMFRISKKLRLKHYVLFGNISCLSFCLFTLVLHVLMGESPFESFRNNDQNSAIMLIIFICFLCAVTCAIVMVALLKSEDLKEALFYAAVFPLNCSLGLSFRNRLYYPILHHEPFELSVIFLLTACSLYFCEIVVQYFVQYNLTRSSFLLSWNGDIEDIEHNGDSGTPLKKISMTKTD
;
A
#
# COMPACT_ATOMS: atom_id res chain seq x y z
N MET A 1 -91.76 -38.03 -7.70
CA MET A 1 -90.70 -37.01 -7.52
C MET A 1 -89.55 -37.42 -6.60
N SER A 2 -89.72 -38.32 -5.63
CA SER A 2 -88.67 -38.64 -4.62
C SER A 2 -87.40 -39.32 -5.17
N HIS A 3 -87.49 -40.12 -6.24
CA HIS A 3 -86.36 -40.91 -6.74
C HIS A 3 -85.25 -40.08 -7.43
N HIS A 4 -85.62 -38.99 -8.14
CA HIS A 4 -84.62 -38.12 -8.79
C HIS A 4 -83.82 -37.29 -7.77
N TYR A 5 -84.46 -36.86 -6.68
CA TYR A 5 -83.76 -36.18 -5.59
C TYR A 5 -82.77 -37.12 -4.88
N ALA A 6 -83.12 -38.40 -4.68
CA ALA A 6 -82.21 -39.39 -4.11
C ALA A 6 -80.98 -39.65 -5.01
N GLN A 7 -81.16 -39.70 -6.33
CA GLN A 7 -80.05 -39.85 -7.29
C GLN A 7 -79.13 -38.61 -7.30
N LEU A 8 -79.70 -37.40 -7.33
CA LEU A 8 -78.92 -36.16 -7.27
C LEU A 8 -78.14 -36.03 -5.95
N PHE A 9 -78.75 -36.43 -4.83
CA PHE A 9 -78.09 -36.44 -3.52
C PHE A 9 -76.93 -37.44 -3.48
N MET A 10 -77.10 -38.64 -4.04
CA MET A 10 -76.02 -39.62 -4.14
C MET A 10 -74.86 -39.15 -5.02
N ILE A 11 -75.16 -38.48 -6.15
CA ILE A 11 -74.12 -37.89 -7.02
C ILE A 11 -73.36 -36.78 -6.28
N PHE A 12 -74.07 -35.94 -5.52
CA PHE A 12 -73.44 -34.88 -4.72
C PHE A 12 -72.53 -35.45 -3.62
N LEU A 13 -72.96 -36.51 -2.92
CA LEU A 13 -72.12 -37.20 -1.93
C LEU A 13 -70.88 -37.83 -2.57
N LEU A 14 -71.00 -38.44 -3.74
CA LEU A 14 -69.86 -38.99 -4.47
C LEU A 14 -68.87 -37.91 -4.91
N LEU A 15 -69.37 -36.75 -5.34
CA LEU A 15 -68.55 -35.58 -5.67
C LEU A 15 -67.80 -35.04 -4.45
N LEU A 16 -68.48 -34.88 -3.31
CA LEU A 16 -67.83 -34.45 -2.06
C LEU A 16 -66.77 -35.45 -1.60
N PHE A 17 -67.05 -36.74 -1.71
CA PHE A 17 -66.09 -37.80 -1.38
C PHE A 17 -64.87 -37.76 -2.30
N ALA A 18 -65.08 -37.59 -3.62
CA ALA A 18 -64.00 -37.46 -4.59
C ALA A 18 -63.13 -36.22 -4.32
N ILE A 19 -63.72 -35.06 -4.01
CA ILE A 19 -62.98 -33.84 -3.65
C ILE A 19 -62.15 -34.08 -2.38
N THR A 20 -62.73 -34.71 -1.36
CA THR A 20 -62.03 -35.00 -0.09
C THR A 20 -60.87 -35.97 -0.30
N LEU A 21 -61.03 -36.99 -1.15
CA LEU A 21 -59.95 -37.90 -1.52
C LEU A 21 -58.82 -37.18 -2.26
N VAL A 22 -59.13 -36.33 -3.24
CA VAL A 22 -58.11 -35.56 -3.98
C VAL A 22 -57.32 -34.66 -3.02
N GLN A 23 -58.00 -33.96 -2.10
CA GLN A 23 -57.34 -33.15 -1.08
C GLN A 23 -56.42 -33.99 -0.18
N SER A 24 -56.87 -35.17 0.26
CA SER A 24 -56.05 -36.08 1.06
C SER A 24 -54.82 -36.59 0.30
N PHE A 25 -54.92 -36.85 -1.00
CA PHE A 25 -53.77 -37.25 -1.82
C PHE A 25 -52.77 -36.10 -2.01
N GLU A 26 -53.25 -34.87 -2.25
CA GLU A 26 -52.38 -33.69 -2.34
C GLU A 26 -51.62 -33.43 -1.03
N GLU A 27 -52.27 -33.63 0.12
CA GLU A 27 -51.62 -33.51 1.43
C GLU A 27 -50.54 -34.58 1.64
N GLN A 28 -50.80 -35.84 1.26
CA GLN A 28 -49.80 -36.90 1.35
C GLN A 28 -48.61 -36.67 0.41
N GLU A 29 -48.83 -36.16 -0.80
CA GLU A 29 -47.74 -35.85 -1.72
C GLU A 29 -46.84 -34.74 -1.14
N LYS A 30 -47.44 -33.70 -0.56
CA LYS A 30 -46.70 -32.65 0.16
C LYS A 30 -45.90 -33.21 1.33
N GLU A 31 -46.48 -34.09 2.15
CA GLU A 31 -45.78 -34.71 3.28
C GLU A 31 -44.56 -35.54 2.82
N ILE A 32 -44.71 -36.31 1.74
CA ILE A 32 -43.61 -37.09 1.15
C ILE A 32 -42.51 -36.16 0.62
N GLU A 33 -42.88 -35.05 -0.04
CA GLU A 33 -41.92 -34.05 -0.51
C GLU A 33 -41.16 -33.40 0.65
N PHE A 34 -41.85 -33.05 1.75
CA PHE A 34 -41.23 -32.50 2.95
C PHE A 34 -40.26 -33.49 3.60
N LYS A 35 -40.62 -34.77 3.71
CA LYS A 35 -39.73 -35.82 4.24
C LYS A 35 -38.45 -35.94 3.41
N LYS A 36 -38.56 -35.94 2.08
CA LYS A 36 -37.38 -35.97 1.18
C LYS A 36 -36.49 -34.74 1.35
N LYS A 37 -37.08 -33.55 1.55
CA LYS A 37 -36.32 -32.33 1.82
C LYS A 37 -35.58 -32.41 3.16
N ILE A 38 -36.21 -32.92 4.22
CA ILE A 38 -35.58 -33.11 5.52
C ILE A 38 -34.40 -34.09 5.41
N GLU A 39 -34.58 -35.25 4.78
CA GLU A 39 -33.49 -36.21 4.58
C GLU A 39 -32.32 -35.63 3.78
N THR A 40 -32.61 -34.77 2.80
CA THR A 40 -31.58 -34.11 2.00
C THR A 40 -30.81 -33.09 2.84
N LEU A 41 -31.52 -32.29 3.65
CA LEU A 41 -30.91 -31.32 4.56
C LEU A 41 -30.06 -32.01 5.64
N ASP A 42 -30.52 -33.12 6.20
CA ASP A 42 -29.77 -33.90 7.18
C ASP A 42 -28.45 -34.43 6.60
N LYS A 43 -28.49 -34.96 5.37
CA LYS A 43 -27.27 -35.39 4.66
C LYS A 43 -26.32 -34.22 4.38
N GLN A 44 -26.84 -33.06 4.02
CA GLN A 44 -26.03 -31.86 3.81
C GLN A 44 -25.39 -31.37 5.11
N LEU A 45 -26.13 -31.40 6.22
CA LEU A 45 -25.65 -31.00 7.53
C LEU A 45 -24.55 -31.95 8.03
N GLU A 46 -24.72 -33.26 7.84
CA GLU A 46 -23.70 -34.24 8.19
C GLU A 46 -22.42 -34.07 7.36
N ASN A 47 -22.57 -33.81 6.06
CA ASN A 47 -21.42 -33.52 5.18
C ASN A 47 -20.69 -32.24 5.58
N MET A 48 -21.42 -31.15 5.88
CA MET A 48 -20.81 -29.91 6.37
C MET A 48 -20.09 -30.13 7.71
N LYS A 49 -20.67 -30.90 8.63
CA LYS A 49 -20.03 -31.24 9.90
C LYS A 49 -18.72 -31.99 9.70
N ARG A 50 -18.70 -32.99 8.80
CA ARG A 50 -17.48 -33.73 8.44
C ARG A 50 -16.41 -32.82 7.80
N GLN A 51 -16.82 -31.88 6.96
CA GLN A 51 -15.90 -30.90 6.35
C GLN A 51 -15.33 -29.91 7.37
N MET A 52 -16.14 -29.42 8.31
CA MET A 52 -15.64 -28.57 9.40
C MET A 52 -14.65 -29.32 10.30
N ASP A 53 -14.94 -30.58 10.64
CA ASP A 53 -14.04 -31.39 11.47
C ASP A 53 -12.71 -31.69 10.76
N SER A 54 -12.72 -31.90 9.44
CA SER A 54 -11.50 -32.11 8.67
C SER A 54 -10.67 -30.83 8.54
N SER A 55 -11.33 -29.69 8.27
CA SER A 55 -10.71 -28.37 8.21
C SER A 55 -10.06 -28.00 9.55
N ARG A 56 -10.78 -28.16 10.67
CA ARG A 56 -10.26 -27.92 12.02
C ARG A 56 -9.02 -28.76 12.34
N LYS A 57 -9.03 -30.05 11.97
CA LYS A 57 -7.85 -30.92 12.13
C LYS A 57 -6.66 -30.46 11.28
N GLY A 58 -6.92 -29.88 10.10
CA GLY A 58 -5.90 -29.27 9.25
C GLY A 58 -5.26 -28.06 9.93
N GLU A 59 -6.08 -27.13 10.41
CA GLU A 59 -5.64 -25.93 11.14
C GLU A 59 -4.86 -26.28 12.41
N GLU A 60 -5.32 -27.26 13.20
CA GLU A 60 -4.62 -27.70 14.41
C GLU A 60 -3.22 -28.27 14.10
N ARG A 61 -3.04 -28.95 12.95
CA ARG A 61 -1.73 -29.43 12.51
C ARG A 61 -0.82 -28.27 12.08
N GLU A 62 -1.36 -27.29 11.37
CA GLU A 62 -0.63 -26.11 10.94
C GLU A 62 -0.18 -25.25 12.12
N ILE A 63 -1.06 -25.02 13.11
CA ILE A 63 -0.71 -24.34 14.37
C ILE A 63 0.42 -25.07 15.09
N ARG A 64 0.39 -26.40 15.17
CA ARG A 64 1.49 -27.17 15.78
C ARG A 64 2.79 -27.03 15.00
N LYS A 65 2.74 -26.98 13.67
CA LYS A 65 3.92 -26.77 12.81
C LYS A 65 4.51 -25.38 13.06
N LEU A 66 3.68 -24.34 13.01
CA LEU A 66 4.09 -22.95 13.23
C LEU A 66 4.69 -22.74 14.62
N ARG A 67 4.12 -23.36 15.67
CA ARG A 67 4.70 -23.31 17.02
C ARG A 67 6.13 -23.88 17.06
N ARG A 68 6.36 -25.04 16.43
CA ARG A 68 7.71 -25.63 16.35
C ARG A 68 8.69 -24.71 15.59
N GLU A 69 8.24 -24.09 14.51
CA GLU A 69 9.09 -23.15 13.75
C GLU A 69 9.45 -21.89 14.57
N ILE A 70 8.49 -21.37 15.35
CA ILE A 70 8.73 -20.25 16.27
C ILE A 70 9.76 -20.65 17.33
N ASP A 71 9.60 -21.83 17.94
CA ASP A 71 10.54 -22.31 18.97
C ASP A 71 11.96 -22.48 18.39
N GLN A 72 12.08 -23.04 17.19
CA GLN A 72 13.37 -23.15 16.49
C GLN A 72 14.00 -21.79 16.17
N LYS A 73 13.20 -20.82 15.71
CA LYS A 73 13.69 -19.45 15.45
C LYS A 73 14.11 -18.75 16.74
N LYS A 74 13.40 -18.97 17.84
CA LYS A 74 13.73 -18.41 19.16
C LYS A 74 15.07 -18.94 19.68
N GLU A 75 15.33 -20.24 19.54
CA GLU A 75 16.63 -20.82 19.90
C GLU A 75 17.78 -20.28 19.00
N LYS A 76 17.56 -20.15 17.69
CA LYS A 76 18.53 -19.51 16.79
C LYS A 76 18.82 -18.07 17.19
N PHE A 77 17.78 -17.29 17.52
CA PHE A 77 17.93 -15.91 17.98
C PHE A 77 18.73 -15.82 19.28
N LYS A 78 18.46 -16.72 20.25
CA LYS A 78 19.20 -16.77 21.51
C LYS A 78 20.70 -17.07 21.29
N SER A 79 21.01 -18.00 20.38
CA SER A 79 22.39 -18.31 19.98
C SER A 79 23.08 -17.10 19.32
N LEU A 80 22.42 -16.46 18.35
CA LEU A 80 22.94 -15.27 17.67
C LEU A 80 23.18 -14.10 18.66
N SER A 81 22.24 -13.88 19.59
CA SER A 81 22.38 -12.84 20.61
C SER A 81 23.57 -13.10 21.54
N GLY A 82 23.81 -14.36 21.90
CA GLY A 82 25.02 -14.75 22.67
C GLY A 82 26.31 -14.47 21.90
N ASN A 83 26.36 -14.84 20.61
CA ASN A 83 27.52 -14.57 19.75
C ASN A 83 27.76 -13.06 19.58
N PHE A 84 26.70 -12.27 19.44
CA PHE A 84 26.80 -10.82 19.31
C PHE A 84 27.43 -10.18 20.55
N LYS A 85 26.98 -10.57 21.75
CA LYS A 85 27.59 -10.10 23.02
C LYS A 85 29.06 -10.47 23.15
N ALA A 86 29.43 -11.69 22.72
CA ALA A 86 30.82 -12.11 22.71
C ALA A 86 31.67 -11.24 21.76
N LYS A 87 31.15 -10.92 20.57
CA LYS A 87 31.81 -10.02 19.60
C LYS A 87 31.89 -8.58 20.06
N GLU A 88 30.86 -8.07 20.73
CA GLU A 88 30.87 -6.74 21.36
C GLU A 88 32.01 -6.64 22.40
N THR A 89 32.15 -7.67 23.24
CA THR A 89 33.25 -7.74 24.22
C THR A 89 34.63 -7.80 23.56
N GLU A 90 34.76 -8.52 22.44
CA GLU A 90 36.00 -8.58 21.66
C GLU A 90 36.36 -7.20 21.05
N VAL A 91 35.36 -6.47 20.54
CA VAL A 91 35.55 -5.11 20.02
C VAL A 91 36.02 -4.16 21.11
N ASP A 92 35.43 -4.22 22.30
CA ASP A 92 35.84 -3.37 23.43
C ASP A 92 37.28 -3.66 23.87
N GLN A 93 37.68 -4.94 23.88
CA GLN A 93 39.08 -5.33 24.16
C GLN A 93 40.04 -4.81 23.08
N LEU A 94 39.65 -4.85 21.80
CA LEU A 94 40.47 -4.33 20.71
C LEU A 94 40.60 -2.80 20.78
N ARG A 95 39.52 -2.08 21.14
CA ARG A 95 39.57 -0.63 21.37
C ARG A 95 40.53 -0.27 22.49
N ALA A 96 40.46 -0.97 23.62
CA ALA A 96 41.37 -0.73 24.75
C ALA A 96 42.85 -0.96 24.36
N LYS A 97 43.14 -1.98 23.55
CA LYS A 97 44.49 -2.22 23.02
C LYS A 97 44.92 -1.12 22.05
N LEU A 98 44.02 -0.63 21.20
CA LEU A 98 44.32 0.45 20.27
C LEU A 98 44.66 1.75 21.02
N ASP A 99 43.90 2.08 22.06
CA ASP A 99 44.15 3.25 22.91
C ASP A 99 45.50 3.17 23.62
N GLU A 100 45.91 1.97 24.05
CA GLU A 100 47.22 1.75 24.66
C GLU A 100 48.35 1.95 23.63
N VAL A 101 48.22 1.37 22.44
CA VAL A 101 49.21 1.53 21.35
C VAL A 101 49.31 3.00 20.93
N GLN A 102 48.20 3.73 20.85
CA GLN A 102 48.22 5.16 20.56
C GLN A 102 48.95 5.97 21.63
N ARG A 103 48.76 5.63 22.92
CA ARG A 103 49.51 6.25 24.02
C ARG A 103 51.00 5.94 23.94
N GLU A 104 51.38 4.70 23.65
CA GLU A 104 52.79 4.32 23.45
C GLU A 104 53.42 5.07 22.27
N LEU A 105 52.68 5.22 21.15
CA LEU A 105 53.12 6.00 20.00
C LEU A 105 53.35 7.47 20.35
N LEU A 106 52.43 8.10 21.09
CA LEU A 106 52.60 9.49 21.55
C LEU A 106 53.81 9.65 22.47
N ILE A 107 54.06 8.67 23.36
CA ILE A 107 55.25 8.66 24.23
C ILE A 107 56.54 8.51 23.40
N LEU A 108 56.52 7.63 22.40
CA LEU A 108 57.65 7.43 21.48
C LEU A 108 57.90 8.67 20.62
N GLU A 109 56.85 9.31 20.12
CA GLU A 109 56.93 10.57 19.37
C GLU A 109 57.49 11.70 20.24
N ALA A 110 57.03 11.82 21.49
CA ALA A 110 57.58 12.79 22.45
C ALA A 110 59.06 12.53 22.77
N LYS A 111 59.48 11.26 22.87
CA LYS A 111 60.90 10.87 23.04
C LYS A 111 61.73 11.15 21.78
N SER A 112 61.17 10.92 20.60
CA SER A 112 61.81 11.18 19.30
C SER A 112 61.99 12.68 19.02
N ASN A 113 61.03 13.51 19.45
CA ASN A 113 61.11 14.97 19.39
C ASN A 113 61.99 15.60 20.48
N ASN A 114 62.75 14.80 21.26
CA ASN A 114 63.75 15.33 22.17
C ASN A 114 64.92 15.94 21.37
N PRO A 115 65.18 17.27 21.45
CA PRO A 115 66.24 17.93 20.71
C PRO A 115 67.65 17.40 21.08
N GLN A 116 67.81 16.82 22.28
CA GLN A 116 69.06 16.15 22.65
C GLN A 116 69.27 14.85 21.86
N LEU A 117 68.20 14.07 21.60
CA LEU A 117 68.29 12.85 20.80
C LEU A 117 68.56 13.16 19.34
N LYS A 118 67.96 14.23 18.79
CA LYS A 118 68.24 14.75 17.44
C LYS A 118 69.70 15.18 17.27
N ASN A 119 70.27 15.85 18.27
CA ASN A 119 71.67 16.28 18.25
C ASN A 119 72.64 15.10 18.42
N VAL A 120 72.30 14.12 19.27
CA VAL A 120 73.08 12.88 19.40
C VAL A 120 73.02 12.06 18.12
N LEU A 121 71.83 11.87 17.54
CA LEU A 121 71.65 11.14 16.29
C LEU A 121 72.35 11.83 15.12
N ALA A 122 72.31 13.16 15.02
CA ALA A 122 73.06 13.93 14.03
C ALA A 122 74.58 13.80 14.20
N SER A 123 75.07 13.77 15.45
CA SER A 123 76.49 13.53 15.74
C SER A 123 76.93 12.10 15.40
N VAL A 124 76.06 11.11 15.62
CA VAL A 124 76.29 9.70 15.28
C VAL A 124 76.22 9.50 13.76
N LEU A 125 75.25 10.10 13.05
CA LEU A 125 75.15 10.08 11.59
C LEU A 125 76.42 10.64 10.94
N LYS A 126 76.91 11.78 11.44
CA LYS A 126 78.13 12.44 10.97
C LYS A 126 79.40 11.62 11.23
N SER A 127 79.39 10.76 12.25
CA SER A 127 80.47 9.80 12.52
C SER A 127 80.38 8.54 11.65
N PHE A 128 79.16 8.12 11.28
CA PHE A 128 78.90 6.98 10.38
C PHE A 128 79.17 7.31 8.91
N GLU A 129 78.94 8.55 8.46
CA GLU A 129 79.29 9.03 7.11
C GLU A 129 80.79 8.85 6.77
N LYS A 130 81.65 8.82 7.79
CA LYS A 130 83.10 8.60 7.62
C LYS A 130 83.48 7.13 7.38
N TYR A 131 82.54 6.19 7.55
CA TYR A 131 82.78 4.75 7.54
C TYR A 131 81.81 3.94 6.65
N LEU A 132 80.87 4.56 5.93
CA LEU A 132 79.97 3.82 5.05
C LEU A 132 80.63 3.49 3.70
N ASP A 133 80.93 2.21 3.51
CA ASP A 133 81.30 1.58 2.25
C ASP A 133 80.14 1.72 1.22
N PRO A 134 80.38 2.14 -0.04
CA PRO A 134 79.38 2.41 -1.06
C PRO A 134 78.35 1.30 -1.33
N GLN A 135 78.59 0.06 -0.91
CA GLN A 135 77.61 -1.03 -1.05
C GLN A 135 76.40 -0.93 -0.11
N ILE A 136 76.52 -0.22 1.03
CA ILE A 136 75.41 -0.07 1.98
C ILE A 136 74.42 1.01 1.50
N ALA A 137 74.89 2.03 0.79
CA ALA A 137 74.05 3.07 0.20
C ALA A 137 73.08 2.49 -0.87
N LEU A 138 73.59 1.56 -1.71
CA LEU A 138 72.80 0.85 -2.71
C LEU A 138 71.71 -0.07 -2.11
N ALA A 139 72.00 -0.71 -0.96
CA ALA A 139 71.02 -1.53 -0.26
C ALA A 139 69.92 -0.67 0.40
N PHE A 140 70.25 0.54 0.85
CA PHE A 140 69.29 1.45 1.46
C PHE A 140 68.32 2.04 0.43
N GLU A 141 68.80 2.42 -0.76
CA GLU A 141 67.97 2.89 -1.88
C GLU A 141 66.98 1.81 -2.36
N ALA A 142 67.45 0.57 -2.51
CA ALA A 142 66.60 -0.56 -2.89
C ALA A 142 65.53 -0.89 -1.82
N THR A 143 65.81 -0.62 -0.55
CA THR A 143 64.85 -0.81 0.53
C THR A 143 63.83 0.32 0.59
N HIS A 144 64.24 1.55 0.23
CA HIS A 144 63.36 2.72 0.17
C HIS A 144 62.33 2.61 -0.97
N GLU A 145 62.73 2.20 -2.18
CA GLU A 145 61.77 1.92 -3.28
C GLU A 145 60.76 0.83 -2.92
N LYS A 146 61.21 -0.22 -2.21
CA LYS A 146 60.33 -1.31 -1.76
C LYS A 146 59.36 -0.87 -0.66
N MET A 147 59.73 0.10 0.17
CA MET A 147 58.86 0.69 1.18
C MET A 147 57.85 1.65 0.56
N GLN A 148 58.25 2.41 -0.46
CA GLN A 148 57.38 3.33 -1.21
C GLN A 148 56.27 2.56 -1.95
N SER A 149 56.62 1.46 -2.64
CA SER A 149 55.66 0.60 -3.34
C SER A 149 54.67 -0.12 -2.41
N LEU A 150 55.08 -0.46 -1.18
CA LEU A 150 54.18 -1.00 -0.17
C LEU A 150 53.23 0.06 0.40
N LEU A 151 53.67 1.32 0.47
CA LEU A 151 52.84 2.45 0.91
C LEU A 151 51.78 2.80 -0.14
N ASP A 152 52.13 2.75 -1.43
CA ASP A 152 51.19 2.94 -2.53
C ASP A 152 50.17 1.79 -2.62
N ALA A 153 50.60 0.54 -2.40
CA ALA A 153 49.70 -0.62 -2.31
C ALA A 153 48.76 -0.57 -1.08
N ALA A 154 49.20 0.04 0.02
CA ALA A 154 48.36 0.24 1.22
C ALA A 154 47.33 1.36 1.02
N ASN A 155 47.69 2.41 0.26
CA ASN A 155 46.76 3.50 -0.07
C ASN A 155 45.65 3.04 -1.03
N ASP A 156 45.95 2.21 -2.03
CA ASP A 156 44.93 1.62 -2.92
C ASP A 156 43.98 0.65 -2.19
N HIS A 157 44.42 0.05 -1.08
CA HIS A 157 43.59 -0.83 -0.26
C HIS A 157 42.69 -0.07 0.73
N SER A 158 43.00 1.20 1.01
CA SER A 158 42.23 2.08 1.91
C SER A 158 41.09 2.83 1.21
N THR A 159 41.18 3.04 -0.10
CA THR A 159 40.16 3.73 -0.91
C THR A 159 39.01 2.82 -1.38
N VAL A 160 39.11 1.49 -1.22
CA VAL A 160 38.10 0.52 -1.72
C VAL A 160 37.26 -0.15 -0.61
N LYS A 161 37.43 0.17 0.67
CA LYS A 161 36.59 -0.43 1.74
C LYS A 161 36.12 0.54 2.82
N VAL A 162 35.60 1.69 2.39
CA VAL A 162 34.47 2.33 3.10
C VAL A 162 33.20 1.55 2.74
N MET A 163 33.16 0.25 3.05
CA MET A 163 31.90 -0.45 3.20
C MET A 163 31.32 0.02 4.53
N ARG A 164 30.51 1.07 4.40
CA ARG A 164 29.37 1.45 5.24
C ARG A 164 28.92 0.24 6.05
N SER A 165 29.17 0.25 7.35
CA SER A 165 28.80 -0.85 8.24
C SER A 165 27.29 -1.06 8.21
N GLU A 166 26.87 -2.17 7.64
CA GLU A 166 25.53 -2.74 7.76
C GLU A 166 25.28 -3.04 9.24
N ASN A 167 24.59 -2.12 9.92
CA ASN A 167 24.10 -2.32 11.28
C ASN A 167 22.82 -1.50 11.47
N MET A 168 21.77 -1.83 10.70
CA MET A 168 20.41 -1.24 10.84
C MET A 168 19.28 -2.26 10.55
N ASP A 169 19.48 -3.55 10.79
CA ASP A 169 18.48 -4.58 10.39
C ASP A 169 17.34 -4.82 11.40
N GLY A 170 17.27 -4.04 12.49
CA GLY A 170 16.23 -4.23 13.51
C GLY A 170 15.02 -3.30 13.42
N PHE A 171 15.21 -2.07 12.92
CA PHE A 171 14.27 -0.96 13.18
C PHE A 171 13.64 -0.34 11.93
N ASN A 172 14.13 -0.65 10.72
CA ASN A 172 13.66 0.00 9.50
C ASN A 172 12.25 -0.43 9.07
N TRP A 173 11.85 -1.69 9.28
CA TRP A 173 10.49 -2.11 8.88
C TRP A 173 9.41 -1.34 9.63
N LEU A 174 9.63 -0.99 10.90
CA LEU A 174 8.67 -0.21 11.70
C LEU A 174 8.67 1.26 11.28
N GLY A 175 9.84 1.81 10.94
CA GLY A 175 9.96 3.14 10.32
C GLY A 175 9.24 3.22 8.96
N THR A 176 9.40 2.19 8.12
CA THR A 176 8.64 2.00 6.88
C THR A 176 7.15 1.84 7.17
N LEU A 177 6.75 1.11 8.22
CA LEU A 177 5.33 0.93 8.57
C LEU A 177 4.70 2.19 9.14
N ILE A 178 5.47 3.02 9.85
CA ILE A 178 5.03 4.31 10.38
C ILE A 178 4.95 5.35 9.26
N THR A 179 5.94 5.40 8.35
CA THR A 179 5.90 6.30 7.17
C THR A 179 4.84 5.86 6.16
N CYS A 180 4.72 4.57 5.88
CA CYS A 180 3.58 4.01 5.14
C CYS A 180 2.28 4.25 5.90
N GLY A 181 2.26 4.14 7.22
CA GLY A 181 1.10 4.42 8.07
C GLY A 181 0.57 5.84 7.91
N VAL A 182 1.45 6.83 7.74
CA VAL A 182 1.06 8.22 7.43
C VAL A 182 0.36 8.32 6.06
N ILE A 183 0.65 7.42 5.12
CA ILE A 183 -0.01 7.34 3.80
C ILE A 183 -1.29 6.48 3.87
N PHE A 184 -1.24 5.35 4.56
CA PHE A 184 -2.32 4.38 4.68
C PHE A 184 -3.44 4.87 5.59
N VAL A 185 -3.16 5.63 6.65
CA VAL A 185 -4.19 6.13 7.57
C VAL A 185 -5.17 7.06 6.85
N PRO A 186 -4.75 8.10 6.10
CA PRO A 186 -5.67 8.90 5.29
C PRO A 186 -6.43 8.06 4.27
N LEU A 187 -5.77 7.10 3.62
CA LEU A 187 -6.38 6.28 2.59
C LEU A 187 -7.43 5.32 3.15
N ILE A 188 -7.12 4.66 4.27
CA ILE A 188 -8.05 3.81 5.04
C ILE A 188 -9.18 4.66 5.59
N CYS A 189 -8.92 5.87 6.09
CA CYS A 189 -9.98 6.80 6.51
C CYS A 189 -10.88 7.21 5.34
N CYS A 190 -10.34 7.44 4.15
CA CYS A 190 -11.12 7.69 2.93
C CYS A 190 -11.97 6.48 2.55
N PHE A 191 -11.38 5.28 2.51
CA PHE A 191 -12.12 4.03 2.20
C PHE A 191 -13.17 3.68 3.27
N PHE A 192 -12.85 3.87 4.55
CA PHE A 192 -13.77 3.64 5.66
C PHE A 192 -14.91 4.67 5.67
N GLY A 193 -14.61 5.94 5.39
CA GLY A 193 -15.60 6.98 5.15
C GLY A 193 -16.53 6.64 3.99
N MET A 194 -15.97 6.18 2.86
CA MET A 194 -16.75 5.69 1.71
C MET A 194 -17.66 4.53 2.10
N PHE A 195 -17.17 3.53 2.83
CA PHE A 195 -17.97 2.37 3.25
C PHE A 195 -19.08 2.76 4.25
N ARG A 196 -18.82 3.70 5.16
CA ARG A 196 -19.81 4.15 6.14
C ARG A 196 -20.92 4.99 5.51
N ILE A 197 -20.61 5.75 4.46
CA ILE A 197 -21.57 6.64 3.76
C ILE A 197 -22.20 5.92 2.53
N SER A 198 -21.65 4.75 2.14
CA SER A 198 -21.97 3.93 0.97
C SER A 198 -23.45 3.79 0.62
N LYS A 199 -24.35 3.66 1.60
CA LYS A 199 -25.80 3.50 1.35
C LYS A 199 -26.44 4.68 0.61
N LYS A 200 -25.81 5.86 0.60
CA LYS A 200 -26.30 7.06 -0.10
C LYS A 200 -25.40 7.52 -1.24
N LEU A 201 -24.24 6.89 -1.44
CA LEU A 201 -23.27 7.34 -2.43
C LEU A 201 -23.60 6.79 -3.82
N ARG A 202 -23.92 7.69 -4.75
CA ARG A 202 -23.94 7.39 -6.18
C ARG A 202 -22.52 7.13 -6.70
N LEU A 203 -22.40 6.35 -7.77
CA LEU A 203 -21.13 5.96 -8.42
C LEU A 203 -20.19 7.15 -8.71
N LYS A 204 -20.76 8.32 -9.02
CA LYS A 204 -20.03 9.58 -9.22
C LYS A 204 -19.18 10.01 -8.02
N HIS A 205 -19.65 9.75 -6.80
CA HIS A 205 -18.89 10.08 -5.60
C HIS A 205 -17.67 9.18 -5.45
N TYR A 206 -17.76 7.91 -5.83
CA TYR A 206 -16.62 6.99 -5.79
C TYR A 206 -15.52 7.42 -6.76
N VAL A 207 -15.88 7.88 -7.97
CA VAL A 207 -14.90 8.45 -8.92
C VAL A 207 -14.25 9.71 -8.33
N LEU A 208 -15.05 10.61 -7.74
CA LEU A 208 -14.53 11.83 -7.11
C LEU A 208 -13.56 11.50 -5.97
N PHE A 209 -13.93 10.56 -5.10
CA PHE A 209 -13.07 10.11 -3.99
C PHE A 209 -11.79 9.45 -4.48
N GLY A 210 -11.85 8.65 -5.55
CA GLY A 210 -10.67 8.08 -6.20
C GLY A 210 -9.70 9.19 -6.65
N ASN A 211 -10.21 10.17 -7.39
CA ASN A 211 -9.43 11.30 -7.89
C ASN A 211 -8.84 12.16 -6.77
N ILE A 212 -9.61 12.45 -5.71
CA ILE A 212 -9.11 13.16 -4.51
C ILE A 212 -7.99 12.36 -3.82
N SER A 213 -8.13 11.04 -3.73
CA SER A 213 -7.13 10.17 -3.11
C SER A 213 -5.83 10.17 -3.93
N CYS A 214 -5.92 10.05 -5.26
CA CYS A 214 -4.77 10.16 -6.16
C CYS A 214 -4.10 11.53 -6.11
N LEU A 215 -4.87 12.62 -6.10
CA LEU A 215 -4.34 13.98 -5.94
C LEU A 215 -3.61 14.16 -4.60
N SER A 216 -4.22 13.70 -3.51
CA SER A 216 -3.64 13.79 -2.17
C SER A 216 -2.30 13.03 -2.09
N PHE A 217 -2.25 11.85 -2.71
CA PHE A 217 -1.01 11.09 -2.81
C PHE A 217 0.08 11.80 -3.63
N CYS A 218 -0.29 12.41 -4.76
CA CYS A 218 0.65 13.16 -5.59
C CYS A 218 1.19 14.40 -4.86
N LEU A 219 0.31 15.16 -4.17
CA LEU A 219 0.70 16.31 -3.36
C LEU A 219 1.60 15.92 -2.20
N PHE A 220 1.28 14.82 -1.51
CA PHE A 220 2.12 14.30 -0.43
C PHE A 220 3.52 13.92 -0.95
N THR A 221 3.59 13.23 -2.09
CA THR A 221 4.85 12.86 -2.73
C THR A 221 5.65 14.11 -3.16
N LEU A 222 4.97 15.17 -3.61
CA LEU A 222 5.59 16.45 -3.95
C LEU A 222 6.18 17.12 -2.72
N VAL A 223 5.44 17.17 -1.62
CA VAL A 223 5.90 17.74 -0.35
C VAL A 223 7.11 16.98 0.16
N LEU A 224 7.09 15.64 0.11
CA LEU A 224 8.26 14.83 0.47
C LEU A 224 9.47 15.15 -0.40
N HIS A 225 9.28 15.27 -1.72
CA HIS A 225 10.36 15.64 -2.64
C HIS A 225 10.99 16.98 -2.26
N VAL A 226 10.17 18.00 -1.96
CA VAL A 226 10.65 19.32 -1.54
C VAL A 226 11.37 19.26 -0.19
N LEU A 227 10.85 18.50 0.78
CA LEU A 227 11.43 18.40 2.12
C LEU A 227 12.75 17.63 2.13
N MET A 228 12.87 16.60 1.30
CA MET A 228 14.06 15.73 1.26
C MET A 228 15.16 16.29 0.36
N GLY A 229 14.83 17.20 -0.57
CA GLY A 229 15.77 17.71 -1.57
C GLY A 229 16.17 16.69 -2.64
N GLU A 230 15.62 15.48 -2.56
CA GLU A 230 15.80 14.37 -3.50
C GLU A 230 14.46 13.65 -3.74
N SER A 231 14.39 12.81 -4.77
CA SER A 231 13.20 12.01 -5.04
C SER A 231 12.90 11.08 -3.86
N PRO A 232 11.67 11.09 -3.28
CA PRO A 232 11.35 10.21 -2.16
C PRO A 232 11.54 8.75 -2.56
N PHE A 233 11.33 8.39 -3.83
CA PHE A 233 11.58 7.05 -4.34
C PHE A 233 13.06 6.68 -4.37
N GLU A 234 13.94 7.64 -4.66
CA GLU A 234 15.39 7.44 -4.61
C GLU A 234 15.85 7.24 -3.16
N SER A 235 15.33 8.07 -2.25
CA SER A 235 15.62 7.95 -0.82
C SER A 235 15.12 6.63 -0.24
N PHE A 236 13.90 6.20 -0.62
CA PHE A 236 13.40 4.87 -0.26
C PHE A 236 14.23 3.76 -0.87
N ARG A 237 14.64 3.86 -2.15
CA ARG A 237 15.50 2.86 -2.81
C ARG A 237 16.84 2.71 -2.10
N ASN A 238 17.44 3.84 -1.70
CA ASN A 238 18.74 3.87 -1.05
C ASN A 238 18.70 3.36 0.40
N ASN A 239 17.57 3.52 1.09
CA ASN A 239 17.39 3.05 2.47
C ASN A 239 16.92 1.59 2.54
N ASP A 240 15.94 1.20 1.72
CA ASP A 240 15.40 -0.15 1.66
C ASP A 240 14.66 -0.39 0.32
N GLN A 241 15.25 -1.22 -0.54
CA GLN A 241 14.68 -1.57 -1.84
C GLN A 241 13.28 -2.19 -1.71
N ASN A 242 13.00 -2.94 -0.64
CA ASN A 242 11.68 -3.54 -0.43
C ASN A 242 10.61 -2.46 -0.17
N SER A 243 10.95 -1.43 0.59
CA SER A 243 10.09 -0.27 0.84
C SER A 243 9.75 0.47 -0.46
N ALA A 244 10.73 0.68 -1.33
CA ALA A 244 10.50 1.26 -2.65
C ALA A 244 9.57 0.39 -3.51
N ILE A 245 9.83 -0.92 -3.59
CA ILE A 245 8.99 -1.86 -4.35
C ILE A 245 7.54 -1.85 -3.82
N MET A 246 7.36 -1.88 -2.50
CA MET A 246 6.03 -1.84 -1.87
C MET A 246 5.27 -0.55 -2.21
N LEU A 247 5.94 0.60 -2.17
CA LEU A 247 5.34 1.88 -2.55
C LEU A 247 4.89 1.86 -4.02
N ILE A 248 5.68 1.27 -4.93
CA ILE A 248 5.30 1.17 -6.34
C ILE A 248 4.12 0.24 -6.54
N ILE A 249 4.12 -0.95 -5.91
CA ILE A 249 2.99 -1.88 -5.97
C ILE A 249 1.71 -1.17 -5.50
N PHE A 250 1.80 -0.38 -4.44
CA PHE A 250 0.69 0.39 -3.92
C PHE A 250 0.17 1.46 -4.91
N ILE A 251 1.07 2.23 -5.54
CA ILE A 251 0.69 3.21 -6.58
C ILE A 251 0.00 2.51 -7.76
N CYS A 252 0.59 1.41 -8.24
CA CYS A 252 0.01 0.60 -9.32
C CYS A 252 -1.38 0.09 -8.95
N PHE A 253 -1.57 -0.36 -7.71
CA PHE A 253 -2.86 -0.79 -7.20
C PHE A 253 -3.88 0.35 -7.18
N LEU A 254 -3.51 1.54 -6.69
CA LEU A 254 -4.39 2.71 -6.67
C LEU A 254 -4.81 3.15 -8.08
N CYS A 255 -3.88 3.19 -9.02
CA CYS A 255 -4.18 3.49 -10.42
C CYS A 255 -5.12 2.44 -11.02
N ALA A 256 -4.87 1.15 -10.78
CA ALA A 256 -5.72 0.08 -11.28
C ALA A 256 -7.15 0.14 -10.72
N VAL A 257 -7.30 0.36 -9.40
CA VAL A 257 -8.60 0.52 -8.75
C VAL A 257 -9.34 1.74 -9.29
N THR A 258 -8.66 2.87 -9.46
CA THR A 258 -9.27 4.09 -9.99
C THR A 258 -9.74 3.89 -11.43
N CYS A 259 -8.92 3.27 -12.29
CA CYS A 259 -9.32 2.90 -13.65
C CYS A 259 -10.53 1.96 -13.66
N ALA A 260 -10.58 0.96 -12.76
CA ALA A 260 -11.71 0.04 -12.67
C ALA A 260 -13.00 0.77 -12.23
N ILE A 261 -12.91 1.68 -11.27
CA ILE A 261 -14.05 2.50 -10.82
C ILE A 261 -14.56 3.38 -11.96
N VAL A 262 -13.67 4.04 -12.71
CA VAL A 262 -14.04 4.86 -13.87
C VAL A 262 -14.67 4.00 -14.97
N MET A 263 -14.14 2.79 -15.23
CA MET A 263 -14.72 1.87 -16.22
C MET A 263 -16.14 1.43 -15.81
N VAL A 264 -16.35 1.09 -14.52
CA VAL A 264 -17.69 0.76 -14.01
C VAL A 264 -18.62 1.98 -14.10
N ALA A 265 -18.10 3.19 -13.83
CA ALA A 265 -18.86 4.44 -13.99
C ALA A 265 -19.28 4.69 -15.43
N LEU A 266 -18.39 4.45 -16.37
CA LEU A 266 -18.67 4.52 -17.81
C LEU A 266 -19.77 3.52 -18.21
N LEU A 267 -19.63 2.25 -17.82
CA LEU A 267 -20.58 1.19 -18.19
C LEU A 267 -21.98 1.36 -17.57
N LYS A 268 -22.07 2.03 -16.41
CA LYS A 268 -23.35 2.29 -15.73
C LYS A 268 -23.92 3.69 -16.00
N SER A 269 -23.25 4.51 -16.81
CA SER A 269 -23.75 5.85 -17.10
C SER A 269 -24.94 5.78 -18.06
N GLU A 270 -26.08 6.34 -17.63
CA GLU A 270 -27.29 6.45 -18.46
C GLU A 270 -27.30 7.75 -19.28
N ASP A 271 -26.62 8.80 -18.79
CA ASP A 271 -26.49 10.09 -19.47
C ASP A 271 -25.26 10.09 -20.40
N LEU A 272 -25.47 10.43 -21.67
CA LEU A 272 -24.41 10.56 -22.69
C LEU A 272 -23.30 11.54 -22.26
N LYS A 273 -23.64 12.64 -21.57
CA LYS A 273 -22.63 13.62 -21.10
C LYS A 273 -21.71 13.02 -20.04
N GLU A 274 -22.27 12.19 -19.16
CA GLU A 274 -21.50 11.47 -18.14
C GLU A 274 -20.65 10.38 -18.76
N ALA A 275 -21.21 9.63 -19.71
CA ALA A 275 -20.48 8.63 -20.48
C ALA A 275 -19.28 9.26 -21.19
N LEU A 276 -19.47 10.39 -21.88
CA LEU A 276 -18.40 11.12 -22.56
C LEU A 276 -17.33 11.62 -21.58
N PHE A 277 -17.73 12.11 -20.41
CA PHE A 277 -16.80 12.51 -19.36
C PHE A 277 -15.94 11.33 -18.90
N TYR A 278 -16.56 10.20 -18.53
CA TYR A 278 -15.82 9.02 -18.09
C TYR A 278 -14.97 8.41 -19.21
N ALA A 279 -15.44 8.47 -20.45
CA ALA A 279 -14.68 8.03 -21.63
C ALA A 279 -13.45 8.90 -21.89
N ALA A 280 -13.45 10.18 -21.51
CA ALA A 280 -12.28 11.06 -21.58
C ALA A 280 -11.32 10.86 -20.39
N VAL A 281 -11.86 10.65 -19.19
CA VAL A 281 -11.07 10.46 -17.95
C VAL A 281 -10.36 9.11 -17.91
N PHE A 282 -10.98 8.06 -18.45
CA PHE A 282 -10.39 6.72 -18.48
C PHE A 282 -9.01 6.66 -19.18
N PRO A 283 -8.86 7.10 -20.44
CA PRO A 283 -7.57 7.07 -21.12
C PRO A 283 -6.53 7.96 -20.45
N LEU A 284 -6.92 9.10 -19.86
CA LEU A 284 -6.00 9.96 -19.09
C LEU A 284 -5.42 9.21 -17.89
N ASN A 285 -6.25 8.52 -17.12
CA ASN A 285 -5.81 7.70 -16.00
C ASN A 285 -4.94 6.52 -16.45
N CYS A 286 -5.27 5.87 -17.57
CA CYS A 286 -4.42 4.83 -18.16
C CYS A 286 -3.06 5.37 -18.61
N SER A 287 -3.03 6.53 -19.27
CA SER A 287 -1.79 7.18 -19.70
C SER A 287 -0.91 7.61 -18.52
N LEU A 288 -1.51 8.10 -17.43
CA LEU A 288 -0.80 8.37 -16.18
C LEU A 288 -0.21 7.09 -15.59
N GLY A 289 -0.99 6.01 -15.49
CA GLY A 289 -0.51 4.72 -15.00
C GLY A 289 0.64 4.15 -15.84
N LEU A 290 0.55 4.24 -17.17
CA LEU A 290 1.63 3.83 -18.08
C LEU A 290 2.87 4.72 -17.94
N SER A 291 2.68 6.02 -17.73
CA SER A 291 3.80 6.95 -17.50
C SER A 291 4.51 6.64 -16.19
N PHE A 292 3.77 6.35 -15.11
CA PHE A 292 4.33 5.87 -13.84
C PHE A 292 5.10 4.56 -14.04
N ARG A 293 4.54 3.61 -14.78
CA ARG A 293 5.24 2.35 -15.08
C ARG A 293 6.58 2.60 -15.78
N ASN A 294 6.58 3.40 -16.84
CA ASN A 294 7.79 3.59 -17.66
C ASN A 294 8.85 4.44 -16.96
N ARG A 295 8.44 5.45 -16.18
CA ARG A 295 9.38 6.40 -15.55
C ARG A 295 9.83 5.98 -14.15
N LEU A 296 9.08 5.10 -13.48
CA LEU A 296 9.30 4.82 -12.07
C LEU A 296 9.45 3.31 -11.82
N TYR A 297 8.51 2.49 -12.29
CA TYR A 297 8.60 1.04 -12.08
C TYR A 297 9.76 0.39 -12.84
N TYR A 298 9.88 0.67 -14.13
CA TYR A 298 10.90 0.04 -14.98
C TYR A 298 12.32 0.36 -14.50
N PRO A 299 12.69 1.63 -14.25
CA PRO A 299 14.04 1.94 -13.82
C PRO A 299 14.38 1.39 -12.43
N ILE A 300 13.41 1.36 -11.50
CA ILE A 300 13.63 0.81 -10.16
C ILE A 300 13.89 -0.70 -10.23
N LEU A 301 13.17 -1.43 -11.09
CA LEU A 301 13.36 -2.86 -11.29
C LEU A 301 14.70 -3.19 -11.98
N HIS A 302 15.12 -2.34 -12.91
CA HIS A 302 16.37 -2.52 -13.67
C HIS A 302 17.59 -1.83 -13.07
N HIS A 303 17.46 -1.26 -11.86
CA HIS A 303 18.52 -0.49 -11.19
C HIS A 303 19.08 0.67 -12.04
N GLU A 304 18.28 1.22 -12.95
CA GLU A 304 18.66 2.37 -13.75
C GLU A 304 18.46 3.67 -12.95
N PRO A 305 19.25 4.72 -13.20
CA PRO A 305 18.95 6.05 -12.68
C PRO A 305 17.61 6.53 -13.27
N PHE A 306 16.75 7.10 -12.44
CA PHE A 306 15.48 7.63 -12.90
C PHE A 306 15.26 9.05 -12.41
N GLU A 307 15.04 9.95 -13.35
CA GLU A 307 14.62 11.31 -13.05
C GLU A 307 13.11 11.34 -12.94
N LEU A 308 12.59 11.06 -11.74
CA LEU A 308 11.22 11.49 -11.45
C LEU A 308 11.22 13.01 -11.32
N SER A 309 11.03 13.69 -12.44
CA SER A 309 11.05 15.15 -12.45
C SER A 309 9.88 15.71 -11.65
N VAL A 310 10.13 16.77 -10.88
CA VAL A 310 9.09 17.58 -10.22
C VAL A 310 7.99 17.98 -11.22
N ILE A 311 8.38 18.23 -12.47
CA ILE A 311 7.49 18.54 -13.59
C ILE A 311 6.48 17.42 -13.84
N PHE A 312 6.88 16.15 -13.76
CA PHE A 312 5.96 15.03 -13.92
C PHE A 312 4.91 15.02 -12.79
N LEU A 313 5.35 15.21 -11.54
CA LEU A 313 4.45 15.23 -10.39
C LEU A 313 3.48 16.41 -10.43
N LEU A 314 3.95 17.59 -10.84
CA LEU A 314 3.13 18.77 -11.07
C LEU A 314 2.11 18.54 -12.20
N THR A 315 2.53 17.91 -13.29
CA THR A 315 1.63 17.53 -14.39
C THR A 315 0.54 16.58 -13.89
N ALA A 316 0.88 15.55 -13.12
CA ALA A 316 -0.09 14.62 -12.53
C ALA A 316 -1.06 15.35 -11.58
N CYS A 317 -0.57 16.22 -10.70
CA CYS A 317 -1.41 17.03 -9.81
C CYS A 317 -2.38 17.91 -10.62
N SER A 318 -1.89 18.57 -11.67
CA SER A 318 -2.71 19.44 -12.52
C SER A 318 -3.82 18.67 -13.24
N LEU A 319 -3.53 17.45 -13.71
CA LEU A 319 -4.52 16.58 -14.36
C LEU A 319 -5.61 16.17 -13.38
N TYR A 320 -5.26 15.64 -12.20
CA TYR A 320 -6.26 15.26 -11.20
C TYR A 320 -7.08 16.45 -10.69
N PHE A 321 -6.45 17.62 -10.52
CA PHE A 321 -7.16 18.84 -10.16
C PHE A 321 -8.17 19.25 -11.23
N CYS A 322 -7.77 19.26 -12.51
CA CYS A 322 -8.67 19.53 -13.62
C CYS A 322 -9.83 18.54 -13.68
N GLU A 323 -9.57 17.24 -13.49
CA GLU A 323 -10.63 16.22 -13.45
C GLU A 323 -11.65 16.49 -12.34
N ILE A 324 -11.19 16.83 -11.13
CA ILE A 324 -12.06 17.17 -9.99
C ILE A 324 -12.91 18.41 -10.29
N VAL A 325 -12.31 19.46 -10.85
CA VAL A 325 -13.02 20.71 -11.20
C VAL A 325 -14.07 20.45 -12.28
N VAL A 326 -13.72 19.74 -13.34
CA VAL A 326 -14.67 19.39 -14.42
C VAL A 326 -15.80 18.52 -13.87
N GLN A 327 -15.49 17.53 -13.04
CA GLN A 327 -16.50 16.66 -12.44
C GLN A 327 -17.47 17.46 -11.55
N TYR A 328 -16.95 18.40 -10.76
CA TYR A 328 -17.76 19.30 -9.94
C TYR A 328 -18.65 20.20 -10.79
N PHE A 329 -18.12 20.76 -11.87
CA PHE A 329 -18.85 21.63 -12.79
C PHE A 329 -19.95 20.88 -13.55
N VAL A 330 -19.66 19.66 -14.05
CA VAL A 330 -20.65 18.79 -14.70
C VAL A 330 -21.77 18.44 -13.74
N GLN A 331 -21.45 18.08 -12.48
CA GLN A 331 -22.45 17.81 -11.46
C GLN A 331 -23.31 19.03 -11.13
N TYR A 332 -22.69 20.19 -10.98
CA TYR A 332 -23.41 21.43 -10.67
C TYR A 332 -24.40 21.80 -11.79
N ASN A 333 -23.98 21.72 -13.06
CA ASN A 333 -24.84 22.05 -14.19
C ASN A 333 -25.99 21.05 -14.38
N LEU A 334 -25.76 19.75 -14.18
CA LEU A 334 -26.82 18.73 -14.26
C LEU A 334 -27.87 18.91 -13.16
N THR A 335 -27.44 19.31 -11.96
CA THR A 335 -28.35 19.56 -10.84
C THR A 335 -29.17 20.83 -11.07
N ARG A 336 -28.55 21.86 -11.68
CA ARG A 336 -29.24 23.09 -12.03
C ARG A 336 -30.24 22.91 -13.17
N SER A 337 -29.91 22.13 -14.21
CA SER A 337 -30.83 21.88 -15.32
C SER A 337 -32.05 21.06 -14.90
N SER A 338 -31.88 20.07 -14.01
CA SER A 338 -32.99 19.29 -13.46
C SER A 338 -33.90 20.13 -12.56
N PHE A 339 -33.32 21.04 -11.76
CA PHE A 339 -34.09 21.97 -10.94
C PHE A 339 -34.89 22.98 -11.80
N LEU A 340 -34.30 23.52 -12.88
CA LEU A 340 -34.99 24.43 -13.78
C LEU A 340 -36.10 23.75 -14.60
N LEU A 341 -35.92 22.48 -14.99
CA LEU A 341 -36.95 21.69 -15.67
C LEU A 341 -38.12 21.34 -14.73
N SER A 342 -37.83 20.99 -13.47
CA SER A 342 -38.86 20.81 -12.44
C SER A 342 -39.63 22.09 -12.18
N TRP A 343 -38.94 23.23 -12.07
CA TRP A 343 -39.59 24.51 -11.83
C TRP A 343 -40.48 24.92 -13.01
N ASN A 344 -40.02 24.78 -14.26
CA ASN A 344 -40.84 25.14 -15.42
C ASN A 344 -42.05 24.20 -15.61
N GLY A 345 -41.94 22.91 -15.26
CA GLY A 345 -43.09 21.99 -15.28
C GLY A 345 -44.20 22.38 -14.31
N ASP A 346 -43.84 22.83 -13.11
CA ASP A 346 -44.82 23.30 -12.12
C ASP A 346 -45.47 24.64 -12.50
N ILE A 347 -44.87 25.42 -13.41
CA ILE A 347 -45.43 26.69 -13.91
C ILE A 347 -46.46 26.44 -15.03
N GLU A 348 -46.24 25.47 -15.91
CA GLU A 348 -47.19 25.14 -17.00
C GLU A 348 -48.51 24.53 -16.46
N ASP A 349 -48.46 23.79 -15.34
CA ASP A 349 -49.68 23.27 -14.68
C ASP A 349 -50.53 24.35 -13.98
N ILE A 350 -49.94 25.53 -13.71
CA ILE A 350 -50.66 26.67 -13.11
C ILE A 350 -51.34 27.53 -14.18
N GLU A 351 -50.78 27.63 -15.40
CA GLU A 351 -51.38 28.43 -16.47
C GLU A 351 -52.54 27.73 -17.21
N HIS A 352 -52.63 26.39 -17.18
CA HIS A 352 -53.71 25.68 -17.88
C HIS A 352 -55.01 25.43 -17.09
N ASN A 353 -55.09 25.85 -15.82
CA ASN A 353 -56.33 25.78 -15.02
C ASN A 353 -57.08 27.12 -14.88
N GLY A 354 -56.71 28.12 -15.69
CA GLY A 354 -57.34 29.45 -15.71
C GLY A 354 -58.61 29.55 -16.53
N ASP A 355 -59.55 28.58 -16.47
CA ASP A 355 -60.92 28.79 -16.97
C ASP A 355 -61.96 27.91 -16.25
N SER A 356 -62.11 28.12 -14.94
CA SER A 356 -63.42 27.91 -14.30
C SER A 356 -63.54 28.80 -13.06
N GLY A 357 -64.41 29.79 -13.16
CA GLY A 357 -64.63 30.80 -12.13
C GLY A 357 -64.99 30.18 -10.78
N THR A 358 -64.06 30.21 -9.84
CA THR A 358 -64.34 30.11 -8.42
C THR A 358 -63.51 31.13 -7.64
N PRO A 359 -64.12 31.86 -6.69
CA PRO A 359 -63.46 32.97 -6.01
C PRO A 359 -62.38 32.46 -5.05
N LEU A 360 -61.17 33.00 -5.23
CA LEU A 360 -59.97 32.80 -4.42
C LEU A 360 -60.26 32.94 -2.92
N LYS A 361 -60.11 31.82 -2.20
CA LYS A 361 -60.06 31.79 -0.74
C LYS A 361 -58.68 32.25 -0.30
N LYS A 362 -58.62 33.46 0.27
CA LYS A 362 -57.45 34.08 0.90
C LYS A 362 -56.81 33.11 1.90
N ILE A 363 -55.65 32.55 1.57
CA ILE A 363 -54.82 31.80 2.53
C ILE A 363 -53.95 32.82 3.26
N SER A 364 -54.29 33.08 4.53
CA SER A 364 -53.45 33.86 5.44
C SER A 364 -52.23 33.02 5.83
N MET A 365 -51.04 33.45 5.44
CA MET A 365 -49.79 32.95 6.01
C MET A 365 -49.66 33.48 7.45
N THR A 366 -49.88 32.61 8.43
CA THR A 366 -49.41 32.82 9.79
C THR A 366 -47.90 32.61 9.81
N LYS A 367 -47.15 33.69 10.10
CA LYS A 367 -45.76 33.61 10.55
C LYS A 367 -45.73 32.83 11.86
N THR A 368 -44.95 31.77 11.91
CA THR A 368 -44.45 31.15 13.15
C THR A 368 -43.03 31.65 13.37
N ASP A 369 -42.79 32.14 14.58
CA ASP A 369 -41.49 32.53 15.14
C ASP A 369 -40.52 31.35 15.27
#